data_AF-A0A1J5B7B9-F1
#
_entry.id   AF-A0A1J5B7B9-F1
#
_cell.length_a   1.000
_cell.length_b   1.000
_cell.length_c   1.000
_cell.angle_alpha   90.00
_cell.angle_beta   90.00
_cell.angle_gamma   90.00
#
_symmetry.space_group_name_H-M   'P 1'
#
loop_
_entity.id
_entity.type
_entity.pdbx_description
1 polymer ?
#
loop_
_entity_poly.entity_id
_entity_poly.type
_entity_poly.pdbx_seq_one_letter_code
_entity_poly.pdbx_strand_id
1 'polypeptide(L)'
;MIVGVGRVAKNGILIKGGSTLQKFSSVKKIIFDKTGTLTTGKFKINQITCFGKTEEEIKSIVLSLEKFSSHPIAKSLVLELNKYEPFEVINVEETKGLGISADDKTGNNFQIGSYGIAKAYTTDNTHSIYLLEDNKLIAHIDMEDEIKPDAIACVKYFNNKGIETILLSGDKKEKCELFANKIGIKKVFSEQSPEDKLRIIDELAKEGDVAMVGDGINDAPALAKATVGVSLSNATQVAIKSAQVVLMNGNLSLLPKTYAISKNTIKIIKQNLFWAFFYNVIAIPFAAVGLLSPMIAAAAMAMSDIVVVFNSLRLKHKRLE
;
A
#
# COMPACT_ATOMS: atom_id res chain seq x y z
N MET A 1 1.82 -24.95 -9.33
CA MET A 1 2.32 -23.97 -8.34
C MET A 1 3.62 -23.30 -8.81
N ILE A 2 4.66 -24.08 -9.16
CA ILE A 2 5.96 -23.57 -9.67
C ILE A 2 5.79 -22.58 -10.84
N VAL A 3 5.01 -22.95 -11.87
CA VAL A 3 4.74 -22.06 -13.02
C VAL A 3 4.08 -20.74 -12.59
N GLY A 4 3.20 -20.78 -11.59
CA GLY A 4 2.51 -19.60 -11.05
C GLY A 4 3.49 -18.67 -10.34
N VAL A 5 4.29 -19.19 -9.41
CA VAL A 5 5.32 -18.41 -8.69
C VAL A 5 6.34 -17.82 -9.68
N GLY A 6 6.83 -18.62 -10.62
CA GLY A 6 7.76 -18.14 -11.65
C GLY A 6 7.16 -17.04 -12.54
N ARG A 7 5.85 -17.13 -12.85
CA ARG A 7 5.16 -16.09 -13.61
C ARG A 7 5.02 -14.79 -12.82
N VAL A 8 4.70 -14.88 -11.53
CA VAL A 8 4.61 -13.73 -10.63
C VAL A 8 5.98 -13.05 -10.49
N ALA A 9 7.06 -13.83 -10.27
CA ALA A 9 8.43 -13.32 -10.21
C ALA A 9 8.85 -12.58 -11.50
N LYS A 10 8.51 -13.12 -12.68
CA LYS A 10 8.76 -12.45 -13.97
C LYS A 10 8.03 -11.11 -14.15
N ASN A 11 7.00 -10.85 -13.36
CA ASN A 11 6.24 -9.59 -13.37
C ASN A 11 6.68 -8.64 -12.25
N GLY A 12 7.84 -8.88 -11.62
CA GLY A 12 8.36 -8.02 -10.54
C GLY A 12 7.57 -8.16 -9.24
N ILE A 13 7.10 -9.36 -8.93
CA ILE A 13 6.37 -9.63 -7.69
C ILE A 13 7.06 -10.80 -6.99
N LEU A 14 7.46 -10.60 -5.74
CA LEU A 14 8.05 -11.65 -4.92
C LEU A 14 6.97 -12.26 -4.03
N ILE A 15 6.86 -13.59 -4.05
CA ILE A 15 5.93 -14.31 -3.19
C ILE A 15 6.69 -15.29 -2.32
N LYS A 16 6.41 -15.26 -1.02
CA LYS A 16 6.88 -16.25 -0.07
C LYS A 16 5.96 -17.44 -0.01
N GLY A 17 6.46 -18.58 -0.45
CA GLY A 17 5.74 -19.85 -0.32
C GLY A 17 4.55 -19.98 -1.28
N GLY A 18 4.30 -21.21 -1.72
CA GLY A 18 3.23 -21.49 -2.67
C GLY A 18 1.82 -21.34 -2.09
N SER A 19 1.67 -21.51 -0.76
CA SER A 19 0.40 -21.34 -0.05
C SER A 19 -0.12 -19.89 -0.06
N THR A 20 0.77 -18.90 -0.21
CA THR A 20 0.39 -17.49 -0.32
C THR A 20 -0.43 -17.21 -1.58
N LEU A 21 -0.09 -17.81 -2.72
CA LEU A 21 -0.91 -17.71 -3.94
C LEU A 21 -2.32 -18.27 -3.72
N GLN A 22 -2.43 -19.37 -2.96
CA GLN A 22 -3.72 -19.96 -2.66
C GLN A 22 -4.55 -19.04 -1.76
N LYS A 23 -3.97 -18.57 -0.65
CA LYS A 23 -4.63 -17.63 0.28
C LYS A 23 -5.02 -16.33 -0.41
N PHE A 24 -4.15 -15.77 -1.25
CA PHE A 24 -4.46 -14.53 -1.95
C PHE A 24 -5.61 -14.71 -2.95
N SER A 25 -5.76 -15.90 -3.53
CA SER A 25 -6.91 -16.21 -4.38
C SER A 25 -8.24 -16.29 -3.63
N SER A 26 -8.26 -16.51 -2.31
CA SER A 26 -9.49 -16.62 -1.52
C SER A 26 -9.88 -15.31 -0.83
N VAL A 27 -9.01 -14.29 -0.86
CA VAL A 27 -9.24 -12.97 -0.28
C VAL A 27 -10.57 -12.37 -0.72
N LYS A 28 -11.29 -11.84 0.27
CA LYS A 28 -12.59 -11.16 0.13
C LYS A 28 -12.54 -9.68 0.44
N LYS A 29 -11.57 -9.27 1.27
CA LYS A 29 -11.38 -7.88 1.69
C LYS A 29 -9.94 -7.46 1.49
N ILE A 30 -9.72 -6.28 0.92
CA ILE A 30 -8.39 -5.68 0.81
C ILE A 30 -8.38 -4.39 1.60
N ILE A 31 -7.54 -4.37 2.62
CA ILE A 31 -7.29 -3.21 3.46
C ILE A 31 -6.05 -2.51 2.90
N PHE A 32 -6.19 -1.23 2.64
CA PHE A 32 -5.10 -0.37 2.20
C PHE A 32 -4.72 0.58 3.33
N ASP A 33 -3.44 0.66 3.65
CA ASP A 33 -2.91 1.84 4.30
C ASP A 33 -2.98 3.05 3.33
N LYS A 34 -3.01 4.26 3.86
CA LYS A 34 -3.07 5.48 3.04
C LYS A 34 -1.68 5.88 2.56
N THR A 35 -0.82 6.24 3.50
CA THR A 35 0.41 6.99 3.27
C THR A 35 1.50 6.09 2.69
N GLY A 36 2.08 6.46 1.55
CA GLY A 36 3.08 5.65 0.83
C GLY A 36 2.53 4.41 0.12
N THR A 37 1.27 4.05 0.39
CA THR A 37 0.58 2.90 -0.20
C THR A 37 -0.29 3.33 -1.38
N LEU A 38 -1.38 4.04 -1.10
CA LEU A 38 -2.28 4.61 -2.11
C LEU A 38 -1.80 5.99 -2.57
N THR A 39 -0.97 6.63 -1.76
CA THR A 39 -0.31 7.89 -2.06
C THR A 39 1.17 7.69 -2.31
N THR A 40 1.82 8.67 -2.93
CA THR A 40 3.24 8.62 -3.30
C THR A 40 4.16 8.88 -2.10
N GLY A 41 3.65 9.44 -1.00
CA GLY A 41 4.45 9.95 0.10
C GLY A 41 5.13 11.28 -0.22
N LYS A 42 4.81 11.87 -1.38
CA LYS A 42 5.24 13.21 -1.79
C LYS A 42 4.09 14.15 -1.53
N PHE A 43 4.30 15.04 -0.58
CA PHE A 43 3.29 16.01 -0.21
C PHE A 43 3.33 17.23 -1.12
N LYS A 44 2.16 17.80 -1.38
CA LYS A 44 1.98 19.06 -2.11
C LYS A 44 1.20 20.04 -1.26
N ILE A 45 1.45 21.33 -1.46
CA ILE A 45 0.65 22.40 -0.87
C ILE A 45 -0.67 22.45 -1.62
N ASN A 46 -1.76 22.18 -0.89
CA ASN A 46 -3.12 22.33 -1.42
C ASN A 46 -3.60 23.77 -1.28
N GLN A 47 -3.37 24.37 -0.11
CA GLN A 47 -3.82 25.73 0.19
C GLN A 47 -2.89 26.39 1.21
N ILE A 48 -2.65 27.69 1.04
CA ILE A 48 -2.02 28.54 2.04
C ILE A 48 -3.02 29.64 2.41
N THR A 49 -3.26 29.79 3.71
CA THR A 49 -4.03 30.92 4.24
C THR A 49 -3.04 31.88 4.90
N CYS A 50 -2.85 33.05 4.31
CA CYS A 50 -1.87 34.04 4.77
C CYS A 50 -2.53 35.08 5.69
N PHE A 51 -1.79 35.51 6.72
CA PHE A 51 -2.18 36.57 7.63
C PHE A 51 -1.09 37.66 7.63
N GLY A 52 -1.37 38.78 6.97
CA GLY A 52 -0.50 39.96 6.98
C GLY A 52 0.73 39.91 6.06
N LYS A 53 1.01 38.79 5.38
CA LYS A 53 2.04 38.66 4.34
C LYS A 53 1.46 38.09 3.04
N THR A 54 2.18 38.28 1.94
CA THR A 54 1.86 37.67 0.65
C THR A 54 2.21 36.19 0.62
N GLU A 55 1.56 35.43 -0.25
CA GLU A 55 1.83 34.00 -0.41
C GLU A 55 3.29 33.73 -0.86
N GLU A 56 3.88 34.61 -1.65
CA GLU A 56 5.28 34.49 -2.09
C GLU A 56 6.27 34.62 -0.93
N GLU A 57 6.04 35.59 -0.02
CA GLU A 57 6.84 35.74 1.20
C GLU A 57 6.72 34.52 2.10
N ILE A 58 5.51 34.02 2.32
CA ILE A 58 5.28 32.80 3.12
C ILE A 58 6.03 31.62 2.52
N LYS A 59 5.96 31.43 1.20
CA LYS A 59 6.67 30.35 0.51
C LYS A 59 8.20 30.47 0.61
N SER A 60 8.74 31.69 0.53
CA SER A 60 10.16 31.95 0.77
C SER A 60 10.58 31.59 2.20
N ILE A 61 9.80 32.00 3.20
CA ILE A 61 10.03 31.66 4.62
C ILE A 61 10.00 30.16 4.86
N VAL A 62 8.97 29.47 4.36
CA VAL A 62 8.84 28.02 4.47
C VAL A 62 10.04 27.32 3.86
N LEU A 63 10.47 27.74 2.66
CA LEU A 63 11.63 27.17 1.99
C LEU A 63 12.93 27.38 2.80
N SER A 64 13.11 28.56 3.40
CA SER A 64 14.29 28.87 4.22
C SER A 64 14.38 27.99 5.47
N LEU A 65 13.27 27.75 6.14
CA LEU A 65 13.21 26.93 7.35
C LEU A 65 13.35 25.44 7.03
N GLU A 66 12.55 24.93 6.08
CA GLU A 66 12.42 23.50 5.81
C GLU A 66 13.67 22.89 5.15
N LYS A 67 14.57 23.71 4.59
CA LYS A 67 15.88 23.27 4.08
C LYS A 67 16.76 22.59 5.13
N PHE A 68 16.55 22.91 6.40
CA PHE A 68 17.32 22.36 7.51
C PHE A 68 16.64 21.15 8.17
N SER A 69 15.37 20.87 7.86
CA SER A 69 14.67 19.71 8.42
C SER A 69 15.04 18.42 7.68
N SER A 70 15.14 17.35 8.44
CA SER A 70 15.28 15.99 7.91
C SER A 70 13.94 15.32 7.57
N HIS A 71 12.82 15.96 7.91
CA HIS A 71 11.48 15.37 7.85
C HIS A 71 11.00 15.13 6.40
N PRO A 72 10.27 14.04 6.09
CA PRO A 72 9.76 13.77 4.73
C PRO A 72 8.86 14.87 4.15
N ILE A 73 8.06 15.52 5.01
CA ILE A 73 7.22 16.66 4.64
C ILE A 73 8.08 17.84 4.17
N ALA A 74 9.10 18.20 4.96
CA ALA A 74 10.05 19.25 4.65
C ALA A 74 10.72 19.05 3.29
N LYS A 75 11.20 17.83 3.04
CA LYS A 75 11.81 17.47 1.75
C LYS A 75 10.86 17.66 0.58
N SER A 76 9.57 17.39 0.78
CA SER A 76 8.55 17.60 -0.26
C SER A 76 8.32 19.10 -0.51
N LEU A 77 8.21 19.90 0.56
CA LEU A 77 8.07 21.36 0.48
C LEU A 77 9.26 22.03 -0.19
N VAL A 78 10.50 21.64 0.16
CA VAL A 78 11.72 22.19 -0.45
C VAL A 78 11.77 21.89 -1.95
N LEU A 79 11.31 20.71 -2.38
CA LEU A 79 11.24 20.36 -3.80
C LEU A 79 10.15 21.14 -4.54
N GLU A 80 8.97 21.31 -3.92
CA GLU A 80 7.84 22.03 -4.51
C GLU A 80 8.10 23.53 -4.62
N LEU A 81 8.76 24.11 -3.61
CA LEU A 81 9.03 25.54 -3.51
C LEU A 81 10.38 25.95 -4.10
N ASN A 82 11.07 25.06 -4.84
CA ASN A 82 12.41 25.31 -5.38
C ASN A 82 12.54 26.53 -6.32
N LYS A 83 11.43 27.08 -6.81
CA LYS A 83 11.37 28.27 -7.65
C LYS A 83 11.44 29.58 -6.87
N TYR A 84 11.20 29.53 -5.55
CA TYR A 84 11.26 30.69 -4.69
C TYR A 84 12.68 30.90 -4.16
N GLU A 85 13.05 32.14 -3.91
CA GLU A 85 14.35 32.46 -3.35
C GLU A 85 14.32 32.33 -1.82
N PRO A 86 15.19 31.50 -1.22
CA PRO A 86 15.35 31.45 0.23
C PRO A 86 16.10 32.71 0.71
N PHE A 87 15.86 33.10 1.96
CA PHE A 87 16.79 33.95 2.72
C PHE A 87 17.64 33.12 3.69
N GLU A 88 18.73 33.71 4.16
CA GLU A 88 19.60 33.11 5.17
C GLU A 88 18.98 33.18 6.56
N VAL A 89 18.93 32.03 7.23
CA VAL A 89 18.52 31.88 8.62
C VAL A 89 19.71 31.50 9.50
N ILE A 90 19.67 31.91 10.76
CA ILE A 90 20.63 31.62 11.82
C ILE A 90 19.92 30.95 13.00
N ASN A 91 20.68 30.35 13.93
CA ASN A 91 20.15 29.71 15.13
C ASN A 91 19.01 28.69 14.86
N VAL A 92 19.21 27.80 13.89
CA VAL A 92 18.21 26.79 13.54
C VAL A 92 18.11 25.71 14.63
N GLU A 93 16.92 25.50 15.16
CA GLU A 93 16.60 24.45 16.12
C GLU A 93 15.43 23.60 15.65
N GLU A 94 15.64 22.28 15.50
CA GLU A 94 14.59 21.32 15.16
C GLU A 94 14.13 20.57 16.41
N THR A 95 12.86 20.73 16.78
CA THR A 95 12.23 19.99 17.89
C THR A 95 11.34 18.89 17.36
N LYS A 96 11.71 17.63 17.64
CA LYS A 96 10.97 16.44 17.17
C LYS A 96 9.50 16.50 17.59
N GLY A 97 8.61 16.36 16.61
CA GLY A 97 7.15 16.34 16.80
C GLY A 97 6.49 17.72 16.92
N LEU A 98 7.28 18.79 17.02
CA LEU A 98 6.77 20.17 17.06
C LEU A 98 7.07 20.91 15.76
N GLY A 99 8.34 21.01 15.35
CA GLY A 99 8.71 21.78 14.16
C GLY A 99 10.15 22.31 14.19
N ILE A 100 10.41 23.32 13.36
CA ILE A 100 11.66 24.08 13.28
C ILE A 100 11.45 25.51 13.73
N SER A 101 12.43 26.05 14.45
CA SER A 101 12.58 27.47 14.76
C SER A 101 13.89 27.97 14.17
N ALA A 102 13.90 29.20 13.64
CA ALA A 102 15.13 29.88 13.25
C ALA A 102 14.95 31.39 13.27
N ASP A 103 16.05 32.12 13.42
CA ASP A 103 16.06 33.57 13.34
C ASP A 103 16.56 34.02 11.96
N ASP A 104 16.10 35.18 11.48
CA ASP A 104 16.72 35.82 10.33
C ASP A 104 17.83 36.81 10.74
N LYS A 105 18.58 37.32 9.75
CA LYS A 105 19.62 38.33 10.01
C LYS A 105 19.09 39.68 10.49
N THR A 106 17.79 39.94 10.33
CA THR A 106 17.15 41.18 10.77
C THR A 106 16.60 41.10 12.19
N GLY A 107 16.65 39.90 12.81
CA GLY A 107 16.25 39.65 14.19
C GLY A 107 14.83 39.11 14.37
N ASN A 108 14.12 38.75 13.29
CA ASN A 108 12.80 38.13 13.38
C ASN A 108 12.94 36.64 13.71
N ASN A 109 12.09 36.13 14.60
CA ASN A 109 12.03 34.71 14.94
C ASN A 109 10.90 34.02 14.17
N PHE A 110 11.24 33.00 13.38
CA PHE A 110 10.28 32.20 12.64
C PHE A 110 10.16 30.79 13.19
N GLN A 111 8.92 30.29 13.26
CA GLN A 111 8.64 28.90 13.67
C GLN A 111 7.66 28.25 12.71
N ILE A 112 8.00 27.06 12.23
CA ILE A 112 7.15 26.24 11.35
C ILE A 112 6.94 24.86 11.95
N GLY A 113 5.70 24.39 12.00
CA GLY A 113 5.43 23.13 12.70
C GLY A 113 3.97 22.71 12.80
N SER A 114 3.74 21.74 13.68
CA SER A 114 2.41 21.19 13.99
C SER A 114 1.56 22.16 14.82
N TYR A 115 0.30 21.82 15.08
CA TYR A 115 -0.58 22.62 15.94
C TYR A 115 0.01 22.89 17.34
N GLY A 116 0.97 22.08 17.80
CA GLY A 116 1.64 22.27 19.09
C GLY A 116 2.27 23.66 19.25
N ILE A 117 2.89 24.21 18.21
CA ILE A 117 3.50 25.56 18.26
C ILE A 117 2.45 26.67 18.16
N ALA A 118 1.33 26.39 17.47
CA ALA A 118 0.31 27.38 17.17
C ALA A 118 -0.82 27.45 18.21
N LYS A 119 -0.85 26.53 19.17
CA LYS A 119 -1.92 26.38 20.17
C LYS A 119 -2.19 27.66 20.97
N ALA A 120 -1.17 28.48 21.20
CA ALA A 120 -1.30 29.76 21.91
C ALA A 120 -1.88 30.88 21.02
N TYR A 121 -1.88 30.71 19.70
CA TYR A 121 -2.16 31.76 18.72
C TYR A 121 -3.37 31.45 17.83
N THR A 122 -3.84 30.19 17.78
CA THR A 122 -5.07 29.80 17.11
C THR A 122 -5.75 28.60 17.78
N THR A 123 -7.08 28.58 17.72
CA THR A 123 -7.90 27.43 18.11
C THR A 123 -8.13 26.45 16.96
N ASP A 124 -7.85 26.87 15.72
CA ASP A 124 -8.01 26.01 14.55
C ASP A 124 -6.87 25.00 14.49
N ASN A 125 -7.22 23.71 14.63
CA ASN A 125 -6.27 22.60 14.54
C ASN A 125 -6.38 21.81 13.23
N THR A 126 -7.21 22.25 12.28
CA THR A 126 -7.56 21.49 11.08
C THR A 126 -6.43 21.43 10.05
N HIS A 127 -5.53 22.41 10.09
CA HIS A 127 -4.43 22.55 9.15
C HIS A 127 -3.24 21.63 9.41
N SER A 128 -2.48 21.35 8.35
CA SER A 128 -1.31 20.46 8.42
C SER A 128 -0.10 21.13 9.07
N ILE A 129 0.19 22.38 8.72
CA ILE A 129 1.35 23.15 9.21
C ILE A 129 0.92 24.58 9.56
N TYR A 130 1.58 25.14 10.57
CA TYR A 130 1.40 26.50 11.05
C TYR A 130 2.74 27.24 10.95
N LEU A 131 2.71 28.50 10.54
CA LEU A 131 3.87 29.37 10.46
C LEU A 131 3.67 30.58 11.38
N LEU A 132 4.64 30.81 12.24
CA LEU A 132 4.70 31.94 13.16
C LEU A 132 5.89 32.84 12.83
N GLU A 133 5.71 34.14 13.03
CA GLU A 133 6.75 35.17 13.05
C GLU A 133 6.58 35.98 14.34
N ASP A 134 7.63 36.06 15.16
CA ASP A 134 7.63 36.78 16.44
C ASP A 134 6.40 36.50 17.30
N ASN A 135 6.08 35.21 17.46
CA ASN A 135 4.92 34.75 18.23
C ASN A 135 3.56 35.25 17.68
N LYS A 136 3.47 35.50 16.37
CA LYS A 136 2.21 35.78 15.68
C LYS A 136 2.02 34.80 14.54
N LEU A 137 0.80 34.30 14.41
CA LEU A 137 0.43 33.43 13.31
C LEU A 137 0.39 34.22 11.99
N ILE A 138 1.26 33.86 11.04
CA ILE A 138 1.36 34.49 9.73
C ILE A 138 0.86 33.61 8.58
N ALA A 139 0.79 32.28 8.77
CA ALA A 139 0.10 31.42 7.82
C ALA A 139 -0.37 30.07 8.39
N HIS A 140 -1.41 29.53 7.77
CA HIS A 140 -1.77 28.11 7.79
C HIS A 140 -1.45 27.48 6.44
N ILE A 141 -0.91 26.27 6.45
CA ILE A 141 -0.56 25.53 5.24
C ILE A 141 -1.23 24.17 5.29
N ASP A 142 -2.11 23.93 4.32
CA ASP A 142 -2.75 22.65 4.10
C ASP A 142 -1.98 21.85 3.07
N MET A 143 -1.60 20.66 3.51
CA MET A 143 -0.84 19.72 2.70
C MET A 143 -1.67 18.50 2.37
N GLU A 144 -1.57 18.06 1.13
CA GLU A 144 -2.12 16.79 0.67
C GLU A 144 -1.01 15.89 0.13
N ASP A 145 -1.19 14.58 0.27
CA ASP A 145 -0.27 13.59 -0.31
C ASP A 145 -0.80 13.17 -1.69
N GLU A 146 0.07 13.23 -2.69
CA GLU A 146 -0.31 12.95 -4.07
C GLU A 146 -0.75 11.48 -4.23
N ILE A 147 -1.94 11.28 -4.79
CA ILE A 147 -2.50 9.95 -5.08
C ILE A 147 -1.64 9.27 -6.16
N LYS A 148 -1.32 7.99 -5.97
CA LYS A 148 -0.63 7.23 -7.02
C LYS A 148 -1.53 7.10 -8.26
N PRO A 149 -0.98 7.26 -9.47
CA PRO A 149 -1.76 7.24 -10.71
C PRO A 149 -2.51 5.92 -10.94
N ASP A 150 -2.01 4.82 -10.38
CA ASP A 150 -2.60 3.49 -10.48
C ASP A 150 -3.52 3.09 -9.31
N ALA A 151 -3.65 3.92 -8.28
CA ALA A 151 -4.48 3.63 -7.12
C ALA A 151 -5.97 3.50 -7.47
N ILE A 152 -6.50 4.45 -8.22
CA ILE A 152 -7.92 4.46 -8.62
C ILE A 152 -8.25 3.22 -9.46
N ALA A 153 -7.40 2.89 -10.44
CA ALA A 153 -7.58 1.72 -11.29
C ALA A 153 -7.52 0.40 -10.48
N CYS A 154 -6.60 0.32 -9.51
CA CYS A 154 -6.47 -0.83 -8.62
C CYS A 154 -7.73 -1.03 -7.75
N VAL A 155 -8.20 0.01 -7.08
CA VAL A 155 -9.41 -0.04 -6.24
C VAL A 155 -10.62 -0.42 -7.08
N LYS A 156 -10.79 0.19 -8.26
CA LYS A 156 -11.88 -0.11 -9.19
C LYS A 156 -11.86 -1.57 -9.65
N TYR A 157 -10.68 -2.13 -9.93
CA TYR A 157 -10.54 -3.54 -10.29
C TYR A 157 -11.12 -4.47 -9.21
N PHE A 158 -10.75 -4.25 -7.95
CA PHE A 158 -11.19 -5.10 -6.85
C PHE A 158 -12.67 -4.94 -6.54
N ASN A 159 -13.18 -3.70 -6.54
CA ASN A 159 -14.61 -3.44 -6.40
C ASN A 159 -15.43 -4.15 -7.48
N ASN A 160 -14.98 -4.12 -8.75
CA ASN A 160 -15.63 -4.82 -9.86
C ASN A 160 -15.59 -6.36 -9.74
N LYS A 161 -14.63 -6.91 -9.00
CA LYS A 161 -14.54 -8.34 -8.68
C LYS A 161 -15.34 -8.73 -7.43
N GLY A 162 -16.09 -7.80 -6.83
CA GLY A 162 -16.85 -8.03 -5.61
C GLY A 162 -15.95 -8.24 -4.37
N ILE A 163 -14.72 -7.73 -4.41
CA ILE A 163 -13.82 -7.69 -3.26
C ILE A 163 -14.04 -6.34 -2.58
N GLU A 164 -14.29 -6.37 -1.28
CA GLU A 164 -14.48 -5.16 -0.48
C GLU A 164 -13.14 -4.45 -0.29
N THR A 165 -13.05 -3.19 -0.71
CA THR A 165 -11.88 -2.35 -0.48
C THR A 165 -12.11 -1.47 0.75
N ILE A 166 -11.11 -1.40 1.62
CA ILE A 166 -11.19 -0.73 2.92
C ILE A 166 -9.96 0.18 3.08
N LEU A 167 -10.17 1.42 3.51
CA LEU A 167 -9.09 2.34 3.88
C LEU A 167 -8.88 2.25 5.40
N LEU A 168 -7.63 2.09 5.83
CA LEU A 168 -7.24 2.09 7.24
C LEU A 168 -6.12 3.12 7.43
N SER A 169 -6.37 4.16 8.21
CA SER A 169 -5.43 5.28 8.38
C SER A 169 -5.51 5.89 9.77
N GLY A 170 -4.39 6.48 10.22
CA GLY A 170 -4.33 7.28 11.45
C GLY A 170 -4.74 8.74 11.23
N ASP A 171 -4.97 9.16 9.98
CA ASP A 171 -5.36 10.52 9.65
C ASP A 171 -6.79 10.86 10.10
N LYS A 172 -7.06 12.17 10.23
CA LYS A 172 -8.38 12.69 10.59
C LYS A 172 -9.49 12.16 9.69
N LYS A 173 -10.67 11.98 10.26
CA LYS A 173 -11.85 11.43 9.57
C LYS A 173 -12.18 12.16 8.28
N GLU A 174 -12.26 13.49 8.32
CA GLU A 174 -12.61 14.33 7.16
C GLU A 174 -11.64 14.12 5.98
N LYS A 175 -10.32 14.10 6.25
CA LYS A 175 -9.29 13.87 5.24
C LYS A 175 -9.39 12.46 4.65
N CYS A 176 -9.68 11.46 5.48
CA CYS A 176 -9.83 10.07 5.03
C CYS A 176 -11.08 9.86 4.17
N GLU A 177 -12.20 10.46 4.53
CA GLU A 177 -13.46 10.35 3.78
C GLU A 177 -13.36 11.05 2.41
N LEU A 178 -12.80 12.26 2.39
CA LEU A 178 -12.52 12.98 1.13
C LEU A 178 -11.61 12.15 0.22
N PHE A 179 -10.54 11.58 0.78
CA PHE A 179 -9.62 10.73 0.04
C PHE A 179 -10.30 9.48 -0.50
N ALA A 180 -11.03 8.74 0.35
CA ALA A 180 -11.75 7.53 -0.02
C ALA A 180 -12.77 7.77 -1.13
N ASN A 181 -13.49 8.89 -1.09
CA ASN A 181 -14.42 9.30 -2.14
C ASN A 181 -13.71 9.55 -3.47
N LYS A 182 -12.52 10.18 -3.48
CA LYS A 182 -11.73 10.40 -4.71
C LYS A 182 -11.30 9.09 -5.39
N ILE A 183 -10.99 8.04 -4.62
CA ILE A 183 -10.49 6.76 -5.15
C ILE A 183 -11.54 5.65 -5.25
N GLY A 184 -12.74 5.86 -4.72
CA GLY A 184 -13.85 4.92 -4.76
C GLY A 184 -13.80 3.81 -3.71
N ILE A 185 -13.21 4.08 -2.53
CA ILE A 185 -13.28 3.19 -1.37
C ILE A 185 -14.53 3.54 -0.56
N LYS A 186 -15.35 2.53 -0.21
CA LYS A 186 -16.62 2.74 0.52
C LYS A 186 -16.49 2.66 2.04
N LYS A 187 -15.55 1.87 2.54
CA LYS A 187 -15.38 1.62 3.98
C LYS A 187 -14.07 2.21 4.46
N VAL A 188 -14.14 3.06 5.48
CA VAL A 188 -13.02 3.83 5.99
C VAL A 188 -12.93 3.67 7.50
N PHE A 189 -11.74 3.38 7.98
CA PHE A 189 -11.36 3.44 9.39
C PHE A 189 -10.27 4.51 9.53
N SER A 190 -10.65 5.67 10.05
CA SER A 190 -9.79 6.85 10.25
C SER A 190 -9.40 7.00 11.72
N GLU A 191 -8.38 7.79 12.03
CA GLU A 191 -7.95 8.10 13.40
C GLU A 191 -7.58 6.84 14.22
N GLN A 192 -7.06 5.81 13.56
CA GLN A 192 -6.71 4.54 14.20
C GLN A 192 -5.27 4.53 14.70
N SER A 193 -5.06 4.11 15.96
CA SER A 193 -3.72 3.83 16.48
C SER A 193 -3.13 2.55 15.85
N PRO A 194 -1.82 2.30 15.98
CA PRO A 194 -1.22 1.03 15.55
C PRO A 194 -1.91 -0.21 16.16
N GLU A 195 -2.33 -0.15 17.43
CA GLU A 195 -3.04 -1.22 18.12
C GLU A 195 -4.45 -1.42 17.55
N ASP A 196 -5.17 -0.33 17.27
CA ASP A 196 -6.50 -0.39 16.65
C ASP A 196 -6.44 -0.97 15.24
N LYS A 197 -5.42 -0.60 14.44
CA LYS A 197 -5.20 -1.20 13.12
C LYS A 197 -5.13 -2.73 13.23
N LEU A 198 -4.38 -3.26 14.20
CA LEU A 198 -4.24 -4.70 14.41
C LEU A 198 -5.55 -5.37 14.84
N ARG A 199 -6.31 -4.73 15.72
CA ARG A 199 -7.62 -5.22 16.17
C ARG A 199 -8.62 -5.29 15.04
N ILE A 200 -8.71 -4.24 14.22
CA ILE A 200 -9.62 -4.19 13.05
C ILE A 200 -9.25 -5.28 12.04
N ILE A 201 -7.97 -5.49 11.77
CA ILE A 201 -7.52 -6.57 10.86
C ILE A 201 -7.93 -7.94 11.42
N ASP A 202 -7.79 -8.18 12.73
CA ASP A 202 -8.18 -9.44 13.38
C ASP A 202 -9.70 -9.67 13.33
N GLU A 203 -10.50 -8.64 13.57
CA GLU A 203 -11.96 -8.69 13.46
C GLU A 203 -12.40 -9.01 12.03
N LEU A 204 -11.85 -8.32 11.03
CA LEU A 204 -12.18 -8.54 9.63
C LEU A 204 -11.71 -9.91 9.12
N ALA A 205 -10.59 -10.42 9.65
CA ALA A 205 -10.05 -11.73 9.30
C ALA A 205 -10.92 -12.89 9.82
N LYS A 206 -11.72 -12.69 10.87
CA LYS A 206 -12.69 -13.68 11.37
C LYS A 206 -13.85 -13.90 10.39
N GLU A 207 -14.19 -12.88 9.61
CA GLU A 207 -15.27 -12.94 8.62
C GLU A 207 -14.82 -13.50 7.26
N GLY A 208 -13.51 -13.67 7.04
CA GLY A 208 -12.95 -14.23 5.82
C GLY A 208 -11.52 -13.77 5.54
N ASP A 209 -10.92 -14.27 4.46
CA ASP A 209 -9.54 -13.95 4.12
C ASP A 209 -9.35 -12.47 3.77
N VAL A 210 -8.41 -11.83 4.46
CA VAL A 210 -8.08 -10.40 4.33
C VAL A 210 -6.67 -10.25 3.78
N ALA A 211 -6.50 -9.34 2.82
CA ALA A 211 -5.18 -8.84 2.46
C ALA A 211 -4.96 -7.44 3.03
N MET A 212 -3.79 -7.21 3.64
CA MET A 212 -3.33 -5.88 4.06
C MET A 212 -2.27 -5.40 3.06
N VAL A 213 -2.42 -4.18 2.55
CA VAL A 213 -1.48 -3.55 1.61
C VAL A 213 -0.90 -2.33 2.28
N GLY A 214 0.43 -2.30 2.41
CA GLY A 214 1.15 -1.25 3.13
C GLY A 214 2.53 -0.99 2.55
N ASP A 215 3.20 0.05 3.03
CA ASP A 215 4.60 0.30 2.69
C ASP A 215 5.52 -0.75 3.37
N GLY A 216 5.16 -1.26 4.54
CA GLY A 216 5.94 -2.25 5.29
C GLY A 216 7.10 -1.66 6.11
N ILE A 217 7.18 -0.34 6.22
CA ILE A 217 8.05 0.35 7.18
C ILE A 217 7.25 0.55 8.48
N ASN A 218 6.08 1.16 8.38
CA ASN A 218 5.23 1.46 9.55
C ASN A 218 4.18 0.36 9.80
N ASP A 219 3.77 -0.35 8.74
CA ASP A 219 2.67 -1.33 8.82
C ASP A 219 3.15 -2.79 8.92
N ALA A 220 4.42 -3.04 9.25
CA ALA A 220 4.97 -4.39 9.35
C ALA A 220 4.14 -5.33 10.26
N PRO A 221 3.69 -4.91 11.47
CA PRO A 221 2.81 -5.73 12.30
C PRO A 221 1.44 -6.02 11.64
N ALA A 222 0.86 -5.03 10.97
CA ALA A 222 -0.42 -5.16 10.28
C ALA A 222 -0.34 -6.13 9.08
N LEU A 223 0.75 -6.06 8.31
CA LEU A 223 1.04 -6.99 7.21
C LEU A 223 1.18 -8.43 7.69
N ALA A 224 1.87 -8.64 8.82
CA ALA A 224 2.07 -9.96 9.38
C ALA A 224 0.78 -10.59 9.94
N LYS A 225 -0.15 -9.76 10.44
CA LYS A 225 -1.41 -10.18 11.05
C LYS A 225 -2.47 -10.60 10.02
N ALA A 226 -2.44 -10.01 8.82
CA ALA A 226 -3.38 -10.32 7.75
C ALA A 226 -3.19 -11.74 7.19
N THR A 227 -4.24 -12.29 6.55
CA THR A 227 -4.13 -13.58 5.84
C THR A 227 -3.06 -13.52 4.74
N VAL A 228 -2.97 -12.37 4.06
CA VAL A 228 -1.91 -12.04 3.12
C VAL A 228 -1.48 -10.58 3.29
N GLY A 229 -0.30 -10.36 3.84
CA GLY A 229 0.39 -9.07 3.83
C GLY A 229 1.07 -8.82 2.48
N VAL A 230 0.79 -7.66 1.89
CA VAL A 230 1.37 -7.17 0.64
C VAL A 230 2.14 -5.88 0.91
N SER A 231 3.45 -5.89 0.67
CA SER A 231 4.28 -4.68 0.78
C SER A 231 4.53 -4.05 -0.60
N LEU A 232 4.48 -2.72 -0.65
CA LEU A 232 4.86 -1.88 -1.79
C LEU A 232 6.30 -1.37 -1.73
N SER A 233 7.01 -1.60 -0.63
CA SER A 233 8.38 -1.12 -0.51
C SER A 233 9.31 -1.81 -1.52
N ASN A 234 10.30 -1.05 -1.97
CA ASN A 234 11.53 -1.63 -2.49
C ASN A 234 12.01 -2.70 -1.51
N ALA A 235 12.65 -3.75 -2.01
CA ALA A 235 13.03 -4.98 -1.32
C ALA A 235 13.97 -4.79 -0.10
N THR A 236 13.60 -3.94 0.87
CA THR A 236 14.27 -3.74 2.14
C THR A 236 14.08 -4.98 2.97
N GLN A 237 15.09 -5.33 3.77
CA GLN A 237 15.04 -6.58 4.54
C GLN A 237 13.85 -6.63 5.51
N VAL A 238 13.40 -5.46 6.00
CA VAL A 238 12.26 -5.35 6.92
C VAL A 238 10.93 -5.66 6.21
N ALA A 239 10.70 -5.07 5.03
CA ALA A 239 9.52 -5.33 4.23
C ALA A 239 9.46 -6.78 3.74
N ILE A 240 10.60 -7.32 3.28
CA ILE A 240 10.70 -8.72 2.91
C ILE A 240 10.34 -9.58 4.11
N LYS A 241 10.87 -9.35 5.32
CA LYS A 241 10.57 -10.20 6.49
C LYS A 241 9.09 -10.19 6.86
N SER A 242 8.41 -9.05 6.73
CA SER A 242 7.07 -8.82 7.29
C SER A 242 5.91 -9.18 6.35
N ALA A 243 6.13 -9.19 5.03
CA ALA A 243 5.08 -9.47 4.04
C ALA A 243 5.24 -10.83 3.34
N GLN A 244 4.12 -11.44 2.93
CA GLN A 244 4.11 -12.65 2.10
C GLN A 244 4.18 -12.34 0.60
N VAL A 245 3.74 -11.15 0.19
CA VAL A 245 3.85 -10.65 -1.18
C VAL A 245 4.57 -9.30 -1.17
N VAL A 246 5.54 -9.12 -2.06
CA VAL A 246 6.24 -7.83 -2.24
C VAL A 246 6.11 -7.40 -3.69
N LEU A 247 5.54 -6.22 -3.92
CA LEU A 247 5.38 -5.61 -5.24
C LEU A 247 6.61 -4.74 -5.51
N MET A 248 7.41 -5.11 -6.49
CA MET A 248 8.63 -4.35 -6.79
C MET A 248 8.29 -2.98 -7.39
N ASN A 249 9.16 -2.00 -7.14
CA ASN A 249 9.07 -0.63 -7.66
C ASN A 249 7.83 0.16 -7.20
N GLY A 250 7.18 -0.25 -6.11
CA GLY A 250 6.02 0.46 -5.55
C GLY A 250 4.80 0.55 -6.46
N ASN A 251 4.76 -0.27 -7.51
CA ASN A 251 3.71 -0.26 -8.53
C ASN A 251 2.49 -1.06 -8.04
N LEU A 252 1.41 -0.34 -7.74
CA LEU A 252 0.18 -0.89 -7.21
C LEU A 252 -0.63 -1.63 -8.29
N SER A 253 -0.42 -1.34 -9.57
CA SER A 253 -0.99 -2.09 -10.71
C SER A 253 -0.60 -3.57 -10.72
N LEU A 254 0.46 -3.94 -10.01
CA LEU A 254 0.89 -5.34 -9.85
C LEU A 254 -0.03 -6.13 -8.92
N LEU A 255 -0.78 -5.46 -8.02
CA LEU A 255 -1.68 -6.12 -7.08
C LEU A 255 -2.84 -6.85 -7.79
N PRO A 256 -3.62 -6.20 -8.70
CA PRO A 256 -4.60 -6.89 -9.54
C PRO A 256 -4.01 -8.06 -10.33
N LYS A 257 -2.83 -7.88 -10.95
CA LYS A 257 -2.16 -8.93 -11.73
C LYS A 257 -1.83 -10.14 -10.85
N THR A 258 -1.30 -9.90 -9.65
CA THR A 258 -0.98 -10.96 -8.67
C THR A 258 -2.23 -11.75 -8.30
N TYR A 259 -3.36 -11.06 -8.08
CA TYR A 259 -4.62 -11.71 -7.74
C TYR A 259 -5.15 -12.55 -8.91
N ALA A 260 -5.10 -12.02 -10.12
CA ALA A 260 -5.49 -12.74 -11.33
C ALA A 260 -4.63 -14.00 -11.56
N ILE A 261 -3.31 -13.91 -11.37
CA ILE A 261 -2.42 -15.08 -11.45
C ILE A 261 -2.78 -16.10 -10.37
N SER A 262 -3.05 -15.65 -9.15
CA SER A 262 -3.44 -16.50 -8.01
C SER A 262 -4.72 -17.30 -8.30
N LYS A 263 -5.79 -16.62 -8.75
CA LYS A 263 -7.05 -17.27 -9.15
C LYS A 263 -6.87 -18.28 -10.28
N ASN A 264 -6.11 -17.92 -11.30
CA ASN A 264 -5.85 -18.82 -12.43
C ASN A 264 -5.01 -20.04 -12.02
N THR A 265 -4.04 -19.85 -11.13
CA THR A 265 -3.23 -20.94 -10.58
C THR A 265 -4.11 -21.94 -9.85
N ILE A 266 -5.04 -21.47 -9.00
CA ILE A 266 -5.96 -22.35 -8.27
C ILE A 266 -6.95 -23.04 -9.20
N LYS A 267 -7.44 -22.37 -10.24
CA LYS A 267 -8.28 -23.00 -11.27
C LYS A 267 -7.55 -24.18 -11.95
N ILE A 268 -6.28 -23.99 -12.31
CA ILE A 268 -5.47 -25.04 -12.94
C ILE A 268 -5.16 -26.17 -11.95
N ILE A 269 -4.88 -25.86 -10.68
CA ILE A 269 -4.68 -26.88 -9.65
C ILE A 269 -5.94 -27.75 -9.51
N LYS A 270 -7.14 -27.16 -9.46
CA LYS A 270 -8.40 -27.91 -9.41
C LYS A 270 -8.60 -28.78 -10.64
N GLN A 271 -8.25 -28.30 -11.83
CA GLN A 271 -8.31 -29.09 -13.07
C GLN A 271 -7.34 -30.28 -13.04
N ASN A 272 -6.10 -30.05 -12.58
CA ASN A 272 -5.11 -31.12 -12.50
C ASN A 272 -5.51 -32.19 -11.50
N LEU A 273 -6.07 -31.79 -10.34
CA LEU A 273 -6.62 -32.73 -9.37
C LEU A 273 -7.80 -33.51 -9.95
N PHE A 274 -8.70 -32.84 -10.67
CA PHE A 274 -9.80 -33.52 -11.36
C PHE A 274 -9.28 -34.61 -12.30
N TRP A 275 -8.31 -34.31 -13.17
CA TRP A 275 -7.74 -35.29 -14.10
C TRP A 275 -7.03 -36.45 -13.38
N ALA A 276 -6.26 -36.14 -12.33
CA ALA A 276 -5.57 -37.15 -11.53
C ALA A 276 -6.55 -38.13 -10.86
N PHE A 277 -7.65 -37.61 -10.28
CA PHE A 277 -8.66 -38.47 -9.66
C PHE A 277 -9.55 -39.18 -10.69
N PHE A 278 -9.92 -38.52 -11.78
CA PHE A 278 -10.78 -39.08 -12.82
C PHE A 278 -10.22 -40.39 -13.37
N TYR A 279 -8.91 -40.43 -13.64
CA TYR A 279 -8.23 -41.64 -14.07
C TYR A 279 -8.34 -42.75 -13.02
N ASN A 280 -8.03 -42.46 -11.76
CA ASN A 280 -8.07 -43.46 -10.68
C ASN A 280 -9.47 -44.01 -10.44
N VAL A 281 -10.49 -43.14 -10.51
CA VAL A 281 -11.91 -43.53 -10.34
C VAL A 281 -12.34 -44.51 -11.44
N ILE A 282 -11.80 -44.40 -12.66
CA ILE A 282 -12.07 -45.34 -13.75
C ILE A 282 -11.19 -46.59 -13.61
N ALA A 283 -9.90 -46.44 -13.34
CA ALA A 283 -8.94 -47.55 -13.34
C ALA A 283 -9.22 -48.57 -12.23
N ILE A 284 -9.62 -48.12 -11.02
CA ILE A 284 -9.83 -49.01 -9.87
C ILE A 284 -10.94 -50.04 -10.11
N PRO A 285 -12.16 -49.68 -10.57
CA PRO A 285 -13.19 -50.66 -10.92
C PRO A 285 -12.74 -51.66 -11.99
N PHE A 286 -12.07 -51.21 -13.04
CA PHE A 286 -11.57 -52.10 -14.09
C PHE A 286 -10.49 -53.06 -13.57
N ALA A 287 -9.61 -52.59 -12.69
CA ALA A 287 -8.63 -53.44 -12.02
C ALA A 287 -9.29 -54.46 -11.09
N ALA A 288 -10.31 -54.05 -10.33
CA ALA A 288 -11.04 -54.93 -9.42
C ALA A 288 -11.77 -56.09 -10.14
N VAL A 289 -12.27 -55.84 -11.36
CA VAL A 289 -12.89 -56.87 -12.22
C VAL A 289 -11.84 -57.70 -12.99
N GLY A 290 -10.55 -57.39 -12.83
CA GLY A 290 -9.45 -58.11 -13.51
C GLY A 290 -9.26 -57.73 -14.99
N LEU A 291 -9.89 -56.64 -15.44
CA LEU A 291 -9.87 -56.19 -16.83
C LEU A 291 -8.73 -55.22 -17.14
N LEU A 292 -7.95 -54.80 -16.12
CA LEU A 292 -6.86 -53.85 -16.26
C LEU A 292 -5.51 -54.56 -16.07
N SER A 293 -4.69 -54.63 -17.11
CA SER A 293 -3.32 -55.13 -16.98
C SER A 293 -2.39 -54.04 -16.39
N PRO A 294 -1.35 -54.41 -15.62
CA PRO A 294 -0.39 -53.46 -15.08
C PRO A 294 0.26 -52.55 -16.14
N MET A 295 0.47 -53.07 -17.36
CA MET A 295 1.05 -52.31 -18.47
C MET A 295 0.13 -51.20 -18.95
N ILE A 296 -1.17 -51.49 -19.12
CA ILE A 296 -2.18 -50.48 -19.53
C ILE A 296 -2.34 -49.43 -18.43
N ALA A 297 -2.33 -49.85 -17.17
CA ALA A 297 -2.40 -48.96 -16.03
C ALA A 297 -1.22 -47.97 -15.99
N ALA A 298 0.00 -48.45 -16.25
CA ALA A 298 1.20 -47.62 -16.31
C ALA A 298 1.16 -46.64 -17.49
N ALA A 299 0.73 -47.08 -18.67
CA ALA A 299 0.62 -46.23 -19.85
C ALA A 299 -0.39 -45.10 -19.65
N ALA A 300 -1.56 -45.40 -19.07
CA ALA A 300 -2.58 -44.40 -18.82
C ALA A 300 -2.19 -43.42 -17.70
N MET A 301 -1.45 -43.88 -16.68
CA MET A 301 -0.84 -43.00 -15.67
C MET A 301 0.14 -42.00 -16.31
N ALA A 302 1.05 -42.47 -17.17
CA ALA A 302 1.98 -41.59 -17.88
C ALA A 302 1.26 -40.56 -18.77
N MET A 303 0.16 -40.94 -19.43
CA MET A 303 -0.66 -40.01 -20.22
C MET A 303 -1.30 -38.93 -19.33
N SER A 304 -1.83 -39.31 -18.17
CA SER A 304 -2.38 -38.36 -17.19
C SER A 304 -1.34 -37.32 -16.75
N ASP A 305 -0.10 -37.74 -16.49
CA ASP A 305 0.98 -36.83 -16.11
C ASP A 305 1.28 -35.82 -17.22
N ILE A 306 1.30 -36.27 -18.49
CA ILE A 306 1.46 -35.40 -19.65
C ILE A 306 0.35 -34.35 -19.70
N VAL A 307 -0.92 -34.74 -19.54
CA VAL A 307 -2.07 -33.82 -19.54
C VAL A 307 -1.92 -32.77 -18.42
N VAL A 308 -1.54 -33.20 -17.21
CA VAL A 308 -1.34 -32.31 -16.07
C VAL A 308 -0.20 -31.32 -16.31
N VAL A 309 0.91 -31.76 -16.91
CA VAL A 309 2.05 -30.91 -17.28
C VAL A 309 1.64 -29.87 -18.32
N PHE A 310 1.01 -30.29 -19.43
CA PHE A 310 0.55 -29.38 -20.47
C PHE A 310 -0.48 -28.37 -19.94
N ASN A 311 -1.43 -28.82 -19.11
CA ASN A 311 -2.41 -27.91 -18.52
C ASN A 311 -1.75 -26.88 -17.60
N SER A 312 -0.71 -27.27 -16.86
CA SER A 312 0.07 -26.37 -16.02
C SER A 312 0.84 -25.31 -16.83
N LEU A 313 1.39 -25.70 -17.99
CA LEU A 313 2.12 -24.79 -18.89
C LEU A 313 1.23 -23.73 -19.54
N ARG A 314 -0.09 -23.94 -19.64
CA ARG A 314 -1.04 -22.92 -20.13
C ARG A 314 -0.99 -21.65 -19.29
N LEU A 315 -0.65 -21.76 -18.01
CA LEU A 315 -0.45 -20.60 -17.14
C LEU A 315 0.71 -19.71 -17.60
N LYS A 316 1.64 -20.17 -18.44
CA LYS A 316 2.74 -19.35 -18.95
C LYS A 316 2.27 -18.34 -20.01
N HIS A 317 1.29 -18.72 -20.84
CA HIS A 317 0.88 -17.94 -22.02
C HIS A 317 -0.48 -17.25 -21.88
N LYS A 318 -1.25 -17.58 -20.83
CA LYS A 318 -2.58 -16.99 -20.63
C LYS A 318 -2.51 -15.46 -20.47
N ARG A 319 -3.33 -14.67 -21.16
CA ARG A 319 -3.42 -13.22 -20.89
C ARG A 319 -3.94 -12.96 -19.47
N LEU A 320 -3.36 -11.95 -18.82
CA LEU A 320 -3.79 -11.48 -17.50
C LEU A 320 -4.72 -10.29 -17.76
N GLU A 321 -6.01 -10.54 -17.71
CA GLU A 321 -7.07 -9.52 -17.72
C GLU A 321 -7.66 -9.37 -16.31
#